data_AF-A0A1H9UCY0-F1
#
_entry.id   AF-A0A1H9UCY0-F1
#
_cell.length_a   1.000
_cell.length_b   1.000
_cell.length_c   1.000
_cell.angle_alpha   90.00
_cell.angle_beta   90.00
_cell.angle_gamma   90.00
#
_symmetry.space_group_name_H-M   'P 1'
#
loop_
_entity.id
_entity.type
_entity.pdbx_description
1 polymer ?
#
loop_
_entity_poly.entity_id
_entity_poly.type
_entity_poly.pdbx_seq_one_letter_code
_entity_poly.pdbx_strand_id
1 'polypeptide(L)' 'MNWGIVISSLIFTIAYFPTINAMPVNFINGVVFAWVYEKTGSVIPGMIVHGVFNTIAVLLTVTG' A
#
# COMPACT_ATOMS: atom_id res chain seq x y z
N MET A 1 -17.08 -7.16 -1.59
CA MET A 1 -15.63 -6.94 -1.37
C MET A 1 -14.95 -8.26 -1.67
N ASN A 2 -14.05 -8.31 -2.64
CA ASN A 2 -13.38 -9.55 -3.03
C ASN A 2 -12.40 -9.96 -1.92
N TRP A 3 -12.44 -11.24 -1.49
CA TRP A 3 -11.49 -11.76 -0.50
C TRP A 3 -10.03 -11.60 -0.95
N GLY A 4 -9.79 -11.53 -2.26
CA GLY A 4 -8.48 -11.25 -2.84
C GLY A 4 -7.87 -9.92 -2.38
N ILE A 5 -8.67 -8.86 -2.21
CA ILE A 5 -8.19 -7.57 -1.69
C ILE A 5 -7.69 -7.74 -0.25
N VAL A 6 -8.49 -8.35 0.61
CA VAL A 6 -8.15 -8.49 2.04
C VAL A 6 -6.91 -9.35 2.22
N ILE A 7 -6.85 -10.51 1.55
CA ILE A 7 -5.73 -11.45 1.67
C ILE A 7 -4.43 -10.82 1.13
N SER A 8 -4.46 -10.21 -0.05
CA SER A 8 -3.26 -9.56 -0.62
C SER A 8 -2.78 -8.40 0.25
N SER A 9 -3.70 -7.61 0.83
CA SER A 9 -3.36 -6.51 1.74
C SER A 9 -2.73 -7.00 3.05
N LEU A 10 -3.21 -8.13 3.60
CA LEU A 10 -2.61 -8.75 4.78
C LEU A 10 -1.20 -9.25 4.49
N ILE A 11 -1.00 -9.95 3.36
CA ILE A 11 0.34 -10.43 2.93
C ILE A 11 1.29 -9.24 2.77
N PHE A 12 0.85 -8.18 2.08
CA PHE A 12 1.63 -6.96 1.92
C PHE A 12 2.01 -6.35 3.27
N THR A 13 1.08 -6.29 4.22
CA THR A 13 1.34 -5.74 5.56
C THR A 13 2.35 -6.56 6.36
N ILE A 14 2.23 -7.89 6.33
CA ILE A 14 3.12 -8.81 7.05
C ILE A 14 4.56 -8.70 6.54
N ALA A 15 4.75 -8.43 5.24
CA ALA A 15 6.07 -8.25 4.64
C ALA A 15 6.90 -7.10 5.24
N TYR A 16 6.29 -6.20 6.02
CA TYR A 16 6.97 -5.08 6.68
C TYR A 16 7.36 -5.35 8.14
N PHE A 17 7.10 -6.54 8.68
CA PHE A 17 7.55 -6.90 10.03
C PHE A 17 9.09 -6.81 10.13
N PRO A 18 9.67 -6.21 11.20
CA PRO A 18 9.06 -5.82 12.47
C PRO A 18 8.64 -4.34 12.57
N THR A 19 8.40 -3.64 11.47
CA THR A 19 8.01 -2.21 11.48
C THR A 19 6.54 -2.02 11.85
N ILE A 20 6.17 -2.40 13.08
CA ILE A 20 4.77 -2.54 13.51
C ILE A 20 4.01 -1.20 13.49
N ASN A 21 4.69 -0.09 13.77
CA ASN A 21 4.09 1.24 13.73
C ASN A 21 3.55 1.64 12.35
N ALA A 22 4.17 1.16 11.26
CA ALA A 22 3.74 1.44 9.90
C ALA A 22 2.73 0.41 9.36
N MET A 23 2.57 -0.74 10.02
CA MET A 23 1.70 -1.84 9.54
C MET A 23 0.24 -1.42 9.30
N PRO A 24 -0.44 -0.61 10.15
CA PRO A 24 -1.81 -0.17 9.87
C PRO A 24 -1.92 0.62 8.56
N VAL A 25 -0.94 1.48 8.28
CA VAL A 25 -0.90 2.29 7.06
C VAL A 25 -0.58 1.42 5.85
N ASN A 26 0.33 0.45 6.00
CA ASN A 26 0.66 -0.51 4.94
C ASN A 26 -0.55 -1.37 4.55
N PHE A 27 -1.39 -1.76 5.51
CA PHE A 27 -2.62 -2.49 5.21
C PHE A 27 -3.58 -1.65 4.37
N ILE A 28 -3.79 -0.39 4.75
CA ILE A 28 -4.63 0.54 3.99
C ILE A 28 -4.07 0.73 2.57
N ASN A 29 -2.76 0.93 2.43
CA ASN A 29 -2.10 1.03 1.14
C ASN A 29 -2.30 -0.24 0.30
N GLY A 30 -2.14 -1.43 0.89
CA GLY A 30 -2.43 -2.71 0.24
C GLY A 30 -3.86 -2.78 -0.29
N VAL A 31 -4.84 -2.33 0.50
CA VAL A 31 -6.25 -2.30 0.10
C VAL A 31 -6.46 -1.37 -1.09
N VAL A 32 -5.85 -0.18 -1.06
CA VAL A 32 -5.91 0.79 -2.16
C VAL A 32 -5.27 0.23 -3.42
N PHE A 33 -4.09 -0.40 -3.33
CA PHE A 33 -3.41 -0.97 -4.51
C PHE A 33 -4.23 -2.08 -5.16
N ALA A 34 -4.77 -3.00 -4.35
CA ALA A 34 -5.60 -4.09 -4.85
C ALA A 34 -6.92 -3.57 -5.43
N TRP A 35 -7.54 -2.57 -4.80
CA TRP A 35 -8.75 -1.93 -5.32
C TRP A 35 -8.52 -1.21 -6.66
N VAL A 36 -7.42 -0.46 -6.79
CA VAL A 36 -7.04 0.21 -8.04
C VAL A 36 -6.75 -0.82 -9.13
N TYR A 37 -6.09 -1.92 -8.80
CA TYR A 37 -5.90 -3.04 -9.72
C TYR A 37 -7.23 -3.62 -10.19
N GLU A 38 -8.19 -3.91 -9.29
CA GLU A 38 -9.51 -4.43 -9.69
C GLU A 38 -10.27 -3.48 -10.62
N LYS A 39 -10.08 -2.16 -10.46
CA LYS A 39 -10.73 -1.14 -11.31
C LYS A 39 -10.09 -0.98 -12.67
N THR A 40 -8.78 -1.23 -12.79
CA THR A 40 -7.99 -0.90 -13.99
C THR A 40 -7.48 -2.12 -14.74
N GLY A 41 -7.47 -3.30 -14.11
CA GLY A 41 -6.82 -4.51 -14.64
C GLY A 41 -5.30 -4.38 -14.76
N SER A 42 -4.69 -3.33 -14.21
CA SER A 42 -3.27 -3.01 -14.36
C SER A 42 -2.63 -2.73 -13.02
N VAL A 43 -1.39 -3.17 -12.86
CA VAL A 43 -0.59 -2.89 -11.65
C VAL A 43 0.03 -1.49 -11.68
N ILE A 44 0.14 -0.87 -12.87
CA ILE A 44 0.82 0.41 -13.06
C ILE A 44 0.18 1.53 -12.22
N PRO A 45 -1.15 1.70 -12.19
CA PRO A 45 -1.76 2.73 -11.34
C PRO A 45 -1.48 2.50 -9.85
N GLY A 46 -1.46 1.24 -9.38
CA GLY A 46 -1.04 0.90 -8.01
C GLY A 46 0.41 1.26 -7.72
N MET A 47 1.33 1.01 -8.67
CA MET A 47 2.74 1.41 -8.55
C MET A 47 2.91 2.94 -8.47
N ILE A 48 2.11 3.70 -9.22
CA ILE A 48 2.12 5.17 -9.16
C ILE A 48 1.67 5.64 -7.77
N VAL A 49 0.54 5.11 -7.26
CA VAL A 49 0.07 5.45 -5.90
C VAL A 49 1.13 5.12 -4.86
N HIS A 50 1.76 3.94 -4.95
CA HIS A 50 2.82 3.53 -4.04
C HIS A 50 4.04 4.47 -4.10
N GLY A 51 4.52 4.79 -5.29
CA GLY A 51 5.66 5.69 -5.48
C GLY A 51 5.37 7.10 -4.94
N VAL A 52 4.17 7.63 -5.20
CA VAL A 52 3.75 8.95 -4.70
C VAL A 52 3.66 8.95 -3.18
N PHE A 53 3.03 7.94 -2.58
CA PHE A 53 2.92 7.82 -1.12
C PHE A 53 4.29 7.79 -0.45
N ASN A 54 5.21 6.96 -0.95
CA ASN A 54 6.55 6.85 -0.40
C ASN A 54 7.36 8.14 -0.59
N THR A 55 7.22 8.80 -1.74
CA THR A 55 7.89 10.09 -1.98
C THR A 55 7.43 11.13 -0.96
N ILE A 56 6.11 11.24 -0.74
CA ILE A 56 5.55 12.14 0.28
C ILE A 56 6.06 11.76 1.67
N ALA A 57 6.04 10.47 2.03
CA ALA A 57 6.51 10.01 3.34
C ALA A 57 7.99 10.34 3.58
N VAL A 58 8.85 10.13 2.58
CA VAL A 58 10.27 10.50 2.67
C VAL A 58 10.43 12.00 2.80
N LEU A 59 9.76 12.80 1.97
CA LEU A 59 9.83 14.26 2.04
C LEU A 59 9.42 14.76 3.42
N LEU A 60 8.28 14.32 3.93
CA LEU A 60 7.80 14.69 5.28
C LEU A 60 8.77 14.25 6.38
N THR A 61 9.47 13.12 6.20
CA THR A 61 10.45 12.63 7.17
C THR A 61 11.74 13.46 7.17
N VAL A 62 12.16 13.98 6.02
CA VAL A 62 13.41 14.76 5.90
C VAL A 62 13.21 16.27 6.05
N THR A 63 11.99 16.78 5.89
CA THR A 63 11.67 18.21 6.01
C THR A 63 10.82 18.57 7.23
N GLY A 64 10.23 17.58 7.91
CA GLY A 64 9.47 17.76 9.15
C GLY A 64 10.34 17.57 10.38
#